data_AF-A0A2R3N0Z0-F1
#
_entry.id   AF-A0A2R3N0Z0-F1
#
_cell.length_a   1.000
_cell.length_b   1.000
_cell.length_c   1.000
_cell.angle_alpha   90.00
_cell.angle_beta   90.00
_cell.angle_gamma   90.00
#
_symmetry.space_group_name_H-M   'P 1'
#
loop_
_entity.id
_entity.type
_entity.pdbx_description
1 polymer ?
#
loop_
_entity_poly.entity_id
_entity_poly.type
_entity_poly.pdbx_seq_one_letter_code
_entity_poly.pdbx_strand_id
1 'polypeptide(L)'
;MKGFNWNRPKSCFRQLLALGLVFSVLSANVTLSAAMPAKVPVSVANFPIRLNGVLLRDQKESYYPMLVYQGITYLPMTADYGRFLNLMAHWVEEKSMMTIYSWNISFSPLSYYDPSPTLPQGVTNQNLYAQPVWYPVSVNGEALDLNSQPYPILSFRNITYFPLTWHFAVDLFDLNYRFTATDGLEIKSSGYQPEAAPQDLPAPLNADPSILPLLKETQSLVLPKSAFADPIVYKNGLLFYFVNHGENSTSLDFWRRPLNGQAEKIGSAEIADGIKMPIGYHYPWLLSNNDLFFTSHFGGAIMGSEQQYFLPASGQSRLISNQRLSWLIPWREQWIGSYFSVTGPLPGLFLMNQQGEVKDIDSSDQIFSVPDDSKYCVQGDLLFVSAKNQSGGRQDLYQINLKTNEQKKLAFNINQYLADQNSIYYTANQTDSPLYRLNPATGQSETFISLPQKEYRSLSVYNGVAMLVQIQYQSSDLYRSYNGQWQRLVADIDYRCQRNAEHLVYRATHQGKHYIVVCASDGIAQAAFRSENQDVDFALNGNELIIWSWQDQTVRYFKL
;
A
#
# COMPACT_ATOMS: atom_id res chain seq x y z
N MET A 1 -61.97 59.49 -38.75
CA MET A 1 -62.76 60.24 -37.73
C MET A 1 -63.52 59.24 -36.87
N LYS A 2 -64.15 59.72 -35.79
CA LYS A 2 -65.31 59.14 -35.09
C LYS A 2 -66.21 58.36 -36.09
N GLY A 3 -66.67 57.12 -35.89
CA GLY A 3 -66.68 56.27 -34.69
C GLY A 3 -67.98 56.43 -33.90
N PHE A 4 -68.70 55.33 -33.64
CA PHE A 4 -69.79 55.25 -32.66
C PHE A 4 -69.88 53.87 -32.01
N ASN A 5 -70.56 53.78 -30.88
CA ASN A 5 -70.55 52.64 -29.94
C ASN A 5 -72.00 52.26 -29.56
N TRP A 6 -72.14 51.47 -28.47
CA TRP A 6 -73.34 50.99 -27.78
C TRP A 6 -73.89 49.65 -28.34
N ASN A 7 -74.22 48.64 -27.52
CA ASN A 7 -74.41 48.62 -26.06
C ASN A 7 -73.90 47.33 -25.37
N ARG A 8 -73.83 47.31 -24.02
CA ARG A 8 -73.33 46.20 -23.16
C ARG A 8 -74.49 45.39 -22.52
N PRO A 9 -74.25 44.21 -21.89
CA PRO A 9 -73.61 44.09 -20.55
C PRO A 9 -72.25 43.34 -20.61
N LYS A 10 -71.15 43.84 -20.01
CA LYS A 10 -70.73 43.68 -18.59
C LYS A 10 -70.62 42.18 -18.19
N SER A 11 -69.44 41.59 -17.96
CA SER A 11 -68.10 42.14 -17.67
C SER A 11 -66.96 41.39 -18.41
N CYS A 12 -65.73 41.93 -18.38
CA CYS A 12 -64.55 41.40 -19.09
C CYS A 12 -64.13 40.03 -18.52
N PHE A 13 -63.69 39.02 -19.29
CA PHE A 13 -62.82 38.98 -20.48
C PHE A 13 -61.35 39.30 -20.21
N ARG A 14 -60.56 38.25 -19.92
CA ARG A 14 -59.18 38.11 -20.43
C ARG A 14 -58.77 36.64 -20.42
N GLN A 15 -58.49 36.08 -21.59
CA GLN A 15 -57.75 34.82 -21.71
C GLN A 15 -56.28 35.11 -21.40
N LEU A 16 -55.75 34.46 -20.36
CA LEU A 16 -54.33 34.20 -20.17
C LEU A 16 -54.23 32.93 -19.30
N LEU A 17 -53.41 31.98 -19.74
CA LEU A 17 -53.27 30.63 -19.17
C LEU A 17 -54.58 29.82 -19.01
N ALA A 18 -54.92 29.09 -20.08
CA ALA A 18 -55.32 27.71 -19.87
C ALA A 18 -54.13 26.93 -19.26
N LEU A 19 -54.42 25.84 -18.52
CA LEU A 19 -53.51 25.19 -17.55
C LEU A 19 -53.13 26.13 -16.38
N GLY A 20 -53.98 26.16 -15.34
CA GLY A 20 -53.69 26.97 -14.15
C GLY A 20 -54.54 26.74 -12.89
N LEU A 21 -55.55 25.85 -12.88
CA LEU A 21 -56.41 25.67 -11.69
C LEU A 21 -57.13 24.30 -11.60
N VAL A 22 -56.45 23.22 -11.99
CA VAL A 22 -56.84 21.82 -11.67
C VAL A 22 -55.65 21.10 -11.00
N PHE A 23 -54.91 21.83 -10.16
CA PHE A 23 -53.61 21.40 -9.63
C PHE A 23 -53.40 21.83 -8.16
N SER A 24 -54.49 21.91 -7.39
CA SER A 24 -54.50 22.55 -6.05
C SER A 24 -55.29 21.79 -4.96
N VAL A 25 -55.71 20.55 -5.21
CA VAL A 25 -56.28 19.64 -4.18
C VAL A 25 -55.80 18.19 -4.37
N LEU A 26 -54.53 17.98 -4.74
CA LEU A 26 -53.93 16.64 -4.86
C LEU A 26 -52.40 16.64 -4.63
N SER A 27 -51.97 17.48 -3.68
CA SER A 27 -50.58 17.57 -3.20
C SER A 27 -50.51 17.52 -1.67
N ALA A 28 -51.45 16.81 -1.04
CA ALA A 28 -51.23 16.20 0.26
C ALA A 28 -50.17 15.09 0.08
N ASN A 29 -48.90 15.50 0.05
CA ASN A 29 -47.78 14.59 0.14
C ASN A 29 -47.86 13.90 1.51
N VAL A 30 -48.56 12.77 1.56
CA VAL A 30 -48.36 11.77 2.60
C VAL A 30 -46.97 11.21 2.36
N THR A 31 -45.97 11.90 2.90
CA THR A 31 -44.66 11.32 3.17
C THR A 31 -44.92 10.17 4.11
N LEU A 32 -45.05 8.98 3.52
CA LEU A 32 -45.10 7.72 4.24
C LEU A 32 -43.70 7.49 4.82
N SER A 33 -43.40 8.22 5.89
CA SER A 33 -42.22 8.04 6.70
C SER A 33 -42.29 6.61 7.22
N ALA A 34 -41.53 5.71 6.58
CA ALA A 34 -41.39 4.34 7.02
C ALA A 34 -40.85 4.42 8.44
N ALA A 35 -41.72 4.15 9.41
CA ALA A 35 -41.42 4.34 10.82
C ALA A 35 -40.17 3.49 11.14
N MET A 36 -39.07 4.17 11.47
CA MET A 36 -37.78 3.50 11.63
C MET A 36 -37.94 2.31 12.57
N PRO A 37 -37.56 1.09 12.13
CA PRO A 37 -37.90 -0.13 12.85
C PRO A 37 -37.34 -0.08 14.27
N ALA A 38 -38.11 -0.58 15.23
CA ALA A 38 -37.79 -0.44 16.64
C ALA A 38 -36.43 -1.08 16.97
N LYS A 39 -35.67 -0.45 17.87
CA LYS A 39 -34.41 -1.01 18.35
C LYS A 39 -34.66 -2.29 19.14
N VAL A 40 -33.91 -3.33 18.83
CA VAL A 40 -33.98 -4.64 19.49
C VAL A 40 -32.80 -4.82 20.46
N PRO A 41 -33.02 -5.40 21.65
CA PRO A 41 -31.93 -5.70 22.58
C PRO A 41 -31.06 -6.83 22.01
N VAL A 42 -29.74 -6.68 22.12
CA VAL A 42 -28.75 -7.67 21.65
C VAL A 42 -27.70 -7.92 22.72
N SER A 43 -27.13 -9.11 22.74
CA SER A 43 -25.98 -9.45 23.57
C SER A 43 -24.72 -9.58 22.72
N VAL A 44 -23.56 -9.65 23.37
CA VAL A 44 -22.29 -10.02 22.72
C VAL A 44 -22.06 -11.51 22.87
N ALA A 45 -21.53 -12.16 21.82
CA ALA A 45 -21.14 -13.56 21.86
C ALA A 45 -20.13 -13.82 22.99
N ASN A 46 -20.41 -14.82 23.82
CA ASN A 46 -19.70 -15.11 25.07
C ASN A 46 -18.93 -16.46 25.04
N PHE A 47 -18.65 -16.95 23.85
CA PHE A 47 -17.94 -18.19 23.55
C PHE A 47 -16.74 -17.88 22.63
N PRO A 48 -15.73 -18.77 22.52
CA PRO A 48 -14.63 -18.60 21.58
C PRO A 48 -15.13 -18.49 20.14
N ILE A 49 -14.50 -17.64 19.33
CA ILE A 49 -14.82 -17.50 17.90
C ILE A 49 -13.54 -17.64 17.10
N ARG A 50 -13.56 -18.53 16.10
CA ARG A 50 -12.49 -18.73 15.14
C ARG A 50 -12.93 -18.39 13.73
N LEU A 51 -12.20 -17.51 13.06
CA LEU A 51 -12.37 -17.23 11.63
C LEU A 51 -11.10 -17.67 10.90
N ASN A 52 -11.21 -18.49 9.84
CA ASN A 52 -10.06 -19.01 9.07
C ASN A 52 -8.89 -19.49 9.96
N GLY A 53 -9.23 -20.18 11.06
CA GLY A 53 -8.30 -20.66 12.09
C GLY A 53 -8.02 -19.70 13.25
N VAL A 54 -7.99 -18.38 13.01
CA VAL A 54 -7.65 -17.33 14.00
C VAL A 54 -8.68 -17.26 15.11
N LEU A 55 -8.23 -17.38 16.35
CA LEU A 55 -9.03 -17.07 17.53
C LEU A 55 -9.16 -15.55 17.69
N LEU A 56 -10.38 -15.03 17.60
CA LEU A 56 -10.65 -13.61 17.88
C LEU A 56 -10.49 -13.33 19.39
N ARG A 57 -10.20 -12.07 19.76
CA ARG A 57 -10.24 -11.61 21.16
C ARG A 57 -11.63 -11.78 21.79
N ASP A 58 -11.73 -11.63 23.12
CA ASP A 58 -13.02 -11.54 23.80
C ASP A 58 -13.84 -10.42 23.15
N GLN A 59 -15.01 -10.77 22.63
CA GLN A 59 -15.85 -9.84 21.88
C GLN A 59 -16.34 -8.67 22.75
N LYS A 60 -16.30 -8.78 24.09
CA LYS A 60 -16.50 -7.64 25.00
C LYS A 60 -15.50 -6.50 24.76
N GLU A 61 -14.30 -6.81 24.24
CA GLU A 61 -13.22 -5.87 23.93
C GLU A 61 -13.20 -5.41 22.47
N SER A 62 -14.17 -5.81 21.63
CA SER A 62 -14.27 -5.36 20.23
C SER A 62 -15.22 -4.16 20.06
N TYR A 63 -14.85 -3.19 19.22
CA TYR A 63 -15.73 -2.10 18.80
C TYR A 63 -16.85 -2.59 17.84
N TYR A 64 -16.61 -3.67 17.10
CA TYR A 64 -17.62 -4.36 16.28
C TYR A 64 -17.67 -5.85 16.70
N PRO A 65 -18.35 -6.14 17.83
CA PRO A 65 -18.43 -7.49 18.38
C PRO A 65 -19.40 -8.35 17.59
N MET A 66 -19.11 -9.65 17.47
CA MET A 66 -20.12 -10.64 17.09
C MET A 66 -21.32 -10.55 18.06
N LEU A 67 -22.48 -10.17 17.54
CA LEU A 67 -23.70 -9.98 18.32
C LEU A 67 -24.49 -11.30 18.41
N VAL A 68 -25.32 -11.44 19.43
CA VAL A 68 -26.30 -12.53 19.55
C VAL A 68 -27.69 -11.95 19.75
N TYR A 69 -28.63 -12.37 18.90
CA TYR A 69 -30.04 -11.97 18.92
C TYR A 69 -30.92 -13.18 18.64
N GLN A 70 -31.93 -13.42 19.48
CA GLN A 70 -32.82 -14.59 19.42
C GLN A 70 -32.09 -15.95 19.31
N GLY A 71 -30.88 -16.05 19.87
CA GLY A 71 -30.04 -17.27 19.84
C GLY A 71 -29.17 -17.43 18.59
N ILE A 72 -29.32 -16.57 17.58
CA ILE A 72 -28.47 -16.56 16.38
C ILE A 72 -27.30 -15.58 16.57
N THR A 73 -26.12 -15.96 16.09
CA THR A 73 -24.93 -15.10 16.07
C THR A 73 -24.92 -14.26 14.80
N TYR A 74 -24.47 -13.01 14.90
CA TYR A 74 -24.53 -12.00 13.86
C TYR A 74 -23.14 -11.49 13.49
N LEU A 75 -22.79 -11.64 12.21
CA LEU A 75 -21.48 -11.28 11.63
C LEU A 75 -21.47 -9.81 11.19
N PRO A 76 -20.58 -8.95 11.74
CA PRO A 76 -20.37 -7.59 11.26
C PRO A 76 -19.78 -7.53 9.84
N MET A 77 -20.43 -6.79 8.95
CA MET A 77 -19.91 -6.44 7.62
C MET A 77 -19.04 -5.17 7.67
N THR A 78 -17.91 -5.24 8.38
CA THR A 78 -16.84 -4.24 8.22
C THR A 78 -15.97 -4.61 7.00
N ALA A 79 -15.15 -3.66 6.54
CA ALA A 79 -14.15 -3.94 5.51
C ALA A 79 -13.19 -5.07 5.93
N ASP A 80 -12.80 -5.13 7.22
CA ASP A 80 -11.84 -6.11 7.72
C ASP A 80 -12.46 -7.50 7.88
N TYR A 81 -13.60 -7.63 8.58
CA TYR A 81 -14.33 -8.90 8.69
C TYR A 81 -14.77 -9.42 7.31
N GLY A 82 -15.12 -8.53 6.39
CA GLY A 82 -15.44 -8.87 5.01
C GLY A 82 -14.23 -9.50 4.31
N ARG A 83 -13.14 -8.72 4.13
CA ARG A 83 -11.89 -9.18 3.49
C ARG A 83 -11.39 -10.49 4.08
N PHE A 84 -11.48 -10.62 5.40
CA PHE A 84 -11.04 -11.79 6.13
C PHE A 84 -11.80 -13.08 5.78
N LEU A 85 -13.06 -12.95 5.35
CA LEU A 85 -13.95 -14.05 4.98
C LEU A 85 -14.25 -14.11 3.46
N ASN A 86 -13.42 -13.48 2.63
CA ASN A 86 -13.62 -13.34 1.17
C ASN A 86 -14.95 -12.65 0.78
N LEU A 87 -15.47 -11.75 1.63
CA LEU A 87 -16.66 -10.94 1.38
C LEU A 87 -16.30 -9.46 1.18
N MET A 88 -16.98 -8.77 0.26
CA MET A 88 -16.86 -7.33 0.07
C MET A 88 -18.20 -6.65 0.31
N ALA A 89 -18.31 -5.90 1.41
CA ALA A 89 -19.41 -4.99 1.68
C ALA A 89 -19.12 -3.61 1.10
N HIS A 90 -20.09 -3.03 0.41
CA HIS A 90 -19.97 -1.74 -0.25
C HIS A 90 -21.30 -0.97 -0.21
N TRP A 91 -21.26 0.33 0.05
CA TRP A 91 -22.45 1.19 0.04
C TRP A 91 -22.56 1.93 -1.29
N VAL A 92 -23.65 1.72 -2.02
CA VAL A 92 -23.92 2.36 -3.32
C VAL A 92 -24.78 3.61 -3.08
N GLU A 93 -24.13 4.77 -3.05
CA GLU A 93 -24.74 6.05 -2.69
C GLU A 93 -25.90 6.44 -3.63
N GLU A 94 -25.77 6.25 -4.94
CA GLU A 94 -26.82 6.62 -5.92
C GLU A 94 -28.09 5.75 -5.80
N LYS A 95 -28.01 4.64 -5.06
CA LYS A 95 -29.11 3.72 -4.79
C LYS A 95 -29.51 3.67 -3.31
N SER A 96 -28.78 4.38 -2.44
CA SER A 96 -28.88 4.28 -0.97
C SER A 96 -28.95 2.83 -0.48
N MET A 97 -28.09 1.96 -1.00
CA MET A 97 -28.20 0.50 -0.91
C MET A 97 -26.88 -0.15 -0.48
N MET A 98 -26.96 -1.16 0.39
CA MET A 98 -25.82 -2.03 0.70
C MET A 98 -25.70 -3.15 -0.34
N THR A 99 -24.51 -3.34 -0.91
CA THR A 99 -24.13 -4.50 -1.73
C THR A 99 -23.10 -5.35 -0.99
N ILE A 100 -23.32 -6.66 -0.93
CA ILE A 100 -22.32 -7.65 -0.48
C ILE A 100 -21.94 -8.52 -1.68
N TYR A 101 -20.66 -8.84 -1.84
CA TYR A 101 -20.17 -9.79 -2.86
C TYR A 101 -19.24 -10.83 -2.24
N SER A 102 -19.50 -12.11 -2.45
CA SER A 102 -18.53 -13.19 -2.19
C SER A 102 -17.50 -13.26 -3.33
N TRP A 103 -16.22 -13.13 -3.00
CA TRP A 103 -15.13 -13.17 -3.97
C TRP A 103 -14.69 -14.61 -4.25
N ASN A 104 -14.88 -15.06 -5.49
CA ASN A 104 -14.37 -16.35 -5.98
C ASN A 104 -12.90 -16.28 -6.45
N ILE A 105 -12.17 -15.24 -6.02
CA ILE A 105 -10.71 -15.20 -6.07
C ILE A 105 -10.24 -15.65 -4.69
N SER A 106 -9.48 -16.74 -4.65
CA SER A 106 -8.71 -17.06 -3.45
C SER A 106 -7.59 -16.04 -3.30
N PHE A 107 -7.90 -14.90 -2.67
CA PHE A 107 -6.93 -14.35 -1.74
C PHE A 107 -6.54 -15.51 -0.82
N SER A 108 -5.23 -15.77 -0.67
CA SER A 108 -4.78 -16.39 0.56
C SER A 108 -5.42 -15.56 1.71
N PRO A 109 -6.14 -16.12 2.71
CA PRO A 109 -7.21 -15.35 3.41
C PRO A 109 -6.96 -15.10 4.92
N LEU A 110 -6.57 -13.86 5.28
CA LEU A 110 -5.83 -13.34 6.47
C LEU A 110 -5.56 -14.13 7.81
N SER A 111 -5.52 -15.47 7.81
CA SER A 111 -5.35 -16.50 8.88
C SER A 111 -4.39 -16.34 10.08
N TYR A 112 -3.85 -15.15 10.36
CA TYR A 112 -3.33 -14.76 11.69
C TYR A 112 -3.89 -13.43 12.23
N TYR A 113 -4.56 -12.61 11.41
CA TYR A 113 -5.15 -11.33 11.84
C TYR A 113 -6.49 -11.50 12.56
N ASP A 114 -6.70 -10.73 13.61
CA ASP A 114 -8.00 -10.59 14.26
C ASP A 114 -8.75 -9.39 13.66
N PRO A 115 -9.76 -9.59 12.78
CA PRO A 115 -10.51 -8.50 12.16
C PRO A 115 -11.43 -7.73 13.13
N SER A 116 -11.42 -8.05 14.43
CA SER A 116 -12.22 -7.36 15.44
C SER A 116 -11.42 -6.19 16.08
N PRO A 117 -11.70 -4.92 15.72
CA PRO A 117 -10.94 -3.77 16.20
C PRO A 117 -11.21 -3.51 17.69
N THR A 118 -10.21 -3.02 18.42
CA THR A 118 -10.30 -2.75 19.87
C THR A 118 -11.36 -1.71 20.24
N LEU A 119 -12.12 -2.00 21.30
CA LEU A 119 -13.08 -1.09 21.93
C LEU A 119 -12.36 0.16 22.52
N PRO A 120 -12.71 1.39 22.11
CA PRO A 120 -12.07 2.60 22.63
C PRO A 120 -12.36 2.82 24.13
N GLN A 121 -11.40 3.44 24.84
CA GLN A 121 -11.51 3.73 26.26
C GLN A 121 -12.78 4.55 26.58
N GLY A 122 -13.55 4.11 27.58
CA GLY A 122 -14.82 4.74 27.97
C GLY A 122 -16.05 4.25 27.20
N VAL A 123 -15.88 3.53 26.09
CA VAL A 123 -16.97 2.78 25.45
C VAL A 123 -17.15 1.43 26.16
N THR A 124 -18.38 0.94 26.29
CA THR A 124 -18.66 -0.40 26.84
C THR A 124 -19.56 -1.20 25.90
N ASN A 125 -19.46 -2.54 26.02
CA ASN A 125 -20.32 -3.49 25.32
C ASN A 125 -21.39 -4.08 26.29
N GLN A 126 -22.09 -3.21 27.02
CA GLN A 126 -23.16 -3.57 27.95
C GLN A 126 -24.50 -3.00 27.49
N ASN A 127 -25.60 -3.71 27.77
CA ASN A 127 -26.98 -3.29 27.46
C ASN A 127 -27.14 -2.79 26.01
N LEU A 128 -26.62 -3.56 25.05
CA LEU A 128 -26.56 -3.17 23.65
C LEU A 128 -27.94 -3.28 22.98
N TYR A 129 -28.16 -2.38 22.02
CA TYR A 129 -29.34 -2.37 21.16
C TYR A 129 -28.89 -2.19 19.70
N ALA A 130 -29.36 -3.10 18.83
CA ALA A 130 -29.24 -2.97 17.39
C ALA A 130 -30.58 -2.50 16.80
N GLN A 131 -30.62 -2.22 15.50
CA GLN A 131 -31.83 -1.82 14.79
C GLN A 131 -31.96 -2.60 13.48
N PRO A 132 -33.13 -3.13 13.09
CA PRO A 132 -33.30 -3.70 11.76
C PRO A 132 -32.93 -2.68 10.66
N VAL A 133 -32.30 -3.13 9.58
CA VAL A 133 -31.96 -2.23 8.46
C VAL A 133 -33.22 -1.75 7.74
N TRP A 134 -33.22 -0.48 7.33
CA TRP A 134 -34.33 0.19 6.64
C TRP A 134 -34.00 0.59 5.20
N TYR A 135 -32.75 0.36 4.77
CA TYR A 135 -32.25 0.56 3.42
C TYR A 135 -32.27 -0.77 2.63
N PRO A 136 -32.36 -0.75 1.29
CA PRO A 136 -32.21 -1.94 0.47
C PRO A 136 -30.86 -2.64 0.69
N VAL A 137 -30.87 -3.97 0.60
CA VAL A 137 -29.67 -4.81 0.69
C VAL A 137 -29.66 -5.78 -0.49
N SER A 138 -28.49 -6.04 -1.04
CA SER A 138 -28.28 -7.02 -2.10
C SER A 138 -27.04 -7.86 -1.83
N VAL A 139 -27.05 -9.12 -2.25
CA VAL A 139 -25.93 -10.06 -2.14
C VAL A 139 -25.67 -10.69 -3.49
N ASN A 140 -24.42 -10.72 -3.93
CA ASN A 140 -23.98 -11.25 -5.23
C ASN A 140 -24.71 -10.67 -6.46
N GLY A 141 -25.27 -9.47 -6.31
CA GLY A 141 -26.06 -8.76 -7.34
C GLY A 141 -27.58 -8.94 -7.23
N GLU A 142 -28.06 -9.88 -6.41
CA GLU A 142 -29.49 -10.10 -6.19
C GLU A 142 -30.02 -9.29 -5.00
N ALA A 143 -31.19 -8.65 -5.15
CA ALA A 143 -31.79 -7.84 -4.09
C ALA A 143 -32.57 -8.72 -3.11
N LEU A 144 -32.32 -8.54 -1.81
CA LEU A 144 -32.99 -9.28 -0.74
C LEU A 144 -34.34 -8.62 -0.40
N ASP A 145 -35.40 -9.43 -0.32
CA ASP A 145 -36.55 -9.05 0.50
C ASP A 145 -36.20 -9.23 1.98
N LEU A 146 -36.20 -8.12 2.72
CA LEU A 146 -35.91 -8.06 4.14
C LEU A 146 -37.07 -8.54 5.02
N ASN A 147 -38.30 -8.57 4.49
CA ASN A 147 -39.52 -8.84 5.26
C ASN A 147 -39.80 -10.35 5.40
N SER A 148 -39.32 -11.17 4.45
CA SER A 148 -39.39 -12.63 4.50
C SER A 148 -38.25 -13.29 5.29
N GLN A 149 -37.27 -12.51 5.77
CA GLN A 149 -36.15 -13.06 6.54
C GLN A 149 -36.60 -13.45 7.96
N PRO A 150 -36.40 -14.71 8.41
CA PRO A 150 -36.82 -15.15 9.74
C PRO A 150 -36.01 -14.49 10.87
N TYR A 151 -34.81 -14.00 10.54
CA TYR A 151 -33.98 -13.17 11.41
C TYR A 151 -33.63 -11.89 10.64
N PRO A 152 -33.99 -10.69 11.14
CA PRO A 152 -33.77 -9.45 10.40
C PRO A 152 -32.28 -9.14 10.30
N ILE A 153 -31.83 -8.57 9.18
CA ILE A 153 -30.50 -7.97 9.07
C ILE A 153 -30.47 -6.74 9.98
N LEU A 154 -29.42 -6.61 10.79
CA LEU A 154 -29.30 -5.59 11.83
C LEU A 154 -28.30 -4.50 11.46
N SER A 155 -28.42 -3.34 12.09
CA SER A 155 -27.49 -2.21 12.10
C SER A 155 -27.07 -1.94 13.54
N PHE A 156 -25.77 -1.88 13.78
CA PHE A 156 -25.18 -1.53 15.08
C PHE A 156 -23.89 -0.74 14.88
N ARG A 157 -23.75 0.39 15.59
CA ARG A 157 -22.64 1.36 15.39
C ARG A 157 -22.41 1.71 13.91
N ASN A 158 -23.50 1.87 13.15
CA ASN A 158 -23.55 2.14 11.71
C ASN A 158 -22.95 1.07 10.77
N ILE A 159 -22.67 -0.14 11.27
CA ILE A 159 -22.27 -1.30 10.48
C ILE A 159 -23.46 -2.24 10.31
N THR A 160 -23.59 -2.87 9.13
CA THR A 160 -24.59 -3.92 8.83
C THR A 160 -24.14 -5.26 9.42
N TYR A 161 -25.07 -6.00 10.02
CA TYR A 161 -24.83 -7.31 10.64
C TYR A 161 -25.78 -8.35 10.04
N PHE A 162 -25.21 -9.42 9.50
CA PHE A 162 -25.97 -10.54 8.93
C PHE A 162 -26.09 -11.69 9.95
N PRO A 163 -27.27 -12.29 10.13
CA PRO A 163 -27.41 -13.48 10.98
C PRO A 163 -26.73 -14.68 10.31
N LEU A 164 -25.94 -15.44 11.08
CA LEU A 164 -25.29 -16.68 10.64
C LEU A 164 -26.30 -17.84 10.60
N THR A 165 -27.33 -17.69 9.78
CA THR A 165 -28.19 -18.78 9.31
C THR A 165 -27.49 -19.52 8.17
N TRP A 166 -27.97 -20.73 7.87
CA TRP A 166 -27.52 -21.48 6.69
C TRP A 166 -27.67 -20.66 5.39
N HIS A 167 -28.81 -19.96 5.23
CA HIS A 167 -29.10 -19.14 4.05
C HIS A 167 -28.06 -18.05 3.79
N PHE A 168 -27.67 -17.29 4.83
CA PHE A 168 -26.65 -16.26 4.65
C PHE A 168 -25.24 -16.85 4.64
N ALA A 169 -24.88 -17.67 5.62
CA ALA A 169 -23.51 -18.14 5.78
C ALA A 169 -23.09 -19.11 4.66
N VAL A 170 -23.93 -20.09 4.32
CA VAL A 170 -23.60 -21.11 3.31
C VAL A 170 -24.09 -20.68 1.93
N ASP A 171 -25.41 -20.52 1.76
CA ASP A 171 -26.00 -20.42 0.42
C ASP A 171 -25.67 -19.09 -0.30
N LEU A 172 -25.44 -18.01 0.45
CA LEU A 172 -25.16 -16.67 -0.11
C LEU A 172 -23.71 -16.19 0.07
N PHE A 173 -23.00 -16.63 1.10
CA PHE A 173 -21.63 -16.20 1.41
C PHE A 173 -20.55 -17.28 1.20
N ASP A 174 -20.92 -18.53 0.89
CA ASP A 174 -20.00 -19.66 0.67
C ASP A 174 -19.02 -19.89 1.84
N LEU A 175 -19.52 -19.71 3.07
CA LEU A 175 -18.80 -19.94 4.31
C LEU A 175 -19.19 -21.29 4.91
N ASN A 176 -18.18 -22.09 5.24
CA ASN A 176 -18.35 -23.28 6.06
C ASN A 176 -18.30 -22.88 7.54
N TYR A 177 -19.24 -23.33 8.37
CA TYR A 177 -19.20 -23.06 9.81
C TYR A 177 -19.56 -24.28 10.68
N ARG A 178 -19.01 -24.30 11.89
CA ARG A 178 -19.20 -25.31 12.92
C ARG A 178 -19.37 -24.62 14.27
N PHE A 179 -20.27 -25.10 15.11
CA PHE A 179 -20.36 -24.68 16.51
C PHE A 179 -20.30 -25.89 17.44
N THR A 180 -19.55 -25.79 18.54
CA THR A 180 -19.65 -26.73 19.66
C THR A 180 -19.59 -25.98 20.99
N ALA A 181 -20.16 -26.59 22.04
CA ALA A 181 -20.13 -25.99 23.39
C ALA A 181 -18.71 -25.91 24.00
N THR A 182 -17.73 -26.61 23.43
CA THR A 182 -16.34 -26.66 23.92
C THR A 182 -15.42 -25.74 23.10
N ASP A 183 -15.46 -25.86 21.77
CA ASP A 183 -14.57 -25.11 20.87
C ASP A 183 -15.11 -23.70 20.54
N GLY A 184 -16.40 -23.46 20.81
CA GLY A 184 -17.11 -22.26 20.38
C GLY A 184 -17.53 -22.31 18.90
N LEU A 185 -17.53 -21.14 18.25
CA LEU A 185 -17.88 -20.96 16.85
C LEU A 185 -16.62 -20.99 15.96
N GLU A 186 -16.67 -21.71 14.86
CA GLU A 186 -15.62 -21.79 13.85
C GLU A 186 -16.23 -21.48 12.46
N ILE A 187 -15.67 -20.53 11.72
CA ILE A 187 -16.08 -20.14 10.37
C ILE A 187 -14.85 -20.18 9.44
N LYS A 188 -15.01 -20.70 8.23
CA LYS A 188 -14.01 -20.74 7.17
C LYS A 188 -14.62 -20.30 5.84
N SER A 189 -13.95 -19.43 5.11
CA SER A 189 -14.35 -19.08 3.74
C SER A 189 -14.03 -20.22 2.77
N SER A 190 -14.77 -20.34 1.68
CA SER A 190 -14.35 -21.20 0.57
C SER A 190 -12.98 -20.75 0.02
N GLY A 191 -12.24 -21.71 -0.54
CA GLY A 191 -10.83 -21.53 -0.87
C GLY A 191 -9.86 -21.63 0.33
N TYR A 192 -10.33 -21.64 1.59
CA TYR A 192 -9.47 -21.89 2.76
C TYR A 192 -8.92 -23.32 2.74
N GLN A 193 -7.73 -23.50 2.18
CA GLN A 193 -6.85 -24.60 2.53
C GLN A 193 -6.10 -24.21 3.81
N PRO A 194 -6.20 -24.97 4.92
CA PRO A 194 -5.23 -24.82 6.01
C PRO A 194 -3.86 -25.17 5.44
N GLU A 195 -2.98 -24.18 5.35
CA GLU A 195 -1.65 -24.35 4.81
C GLU A 195 -0.93 -25.48 5.58
N ALA A 196 -0.59 -26.56 4.88
CA ALA A 196 0.21 -27.61 5.46
C ALA A 196 1.56 -27.00 5.88
N ALA A 197 1.78 -26.89 7.19
CA ALA A 197 2.99 -26.31 7.76
C ALA A 197 4.21 -26.96 7.07
N PRO A 198 5.15 -26.18 6.48
CA PRO A 198 6.19 -26.73 5.62
C PRO A 198 7.07 -27.78 6.29
N GLN A 199 6.68 -29.05 6.11
CA GLN A 199 7.53 -30.19 6.44
C GLN A 199 8.74 -30.18 5.49
N ASP A 200 9.88 -30.59 6.01
CA ASP A 200 11.19 -30.63 5.32
C ASP A 200 11.85 -29.29 4.97
N LEU A 201 11.33 -28.14 5.41
CA LEU A 201 12.19 -26.95 5.57
C LEU A 201 13.04 -27.09 6.85
N PRO A 202 14.38 -26.88 6.79
CA PRO A 202 15.20 -26.85 7.99
C PRO A 202 14.75 -25.69 8.91
N ALA A 203 14.89 -25.89 10.22
CA ALA A 203 14.46 -24.92 11.22
C ALA A 203 15.04 -23.52 10.92
N PRO A 204 14.23 -22.45 11.00
CA PRO A 204 14.69 -21.10 10.66
C PRO A 204 15.84 -20.68 11.59
N LEU A 205 16.83 -19.98 11.03
CA LEU A 205 18.03 -19.54 11.73
C LEU A 205 17.78 -18.31 12.62
N ASN A 206 16.55 -18.18 13.13
CA ASN A 206 16.10 -17.11 14.03
C ASN A 206 16.89 -17.16 15.34
N ALA A 207 17.90 -16.30 15.45
CA ALA A 207 18.23 -15.73 16.74
C ALA A 207 17.01 -14.93 17.23
N ASP A 208 16.52 -15.24 18.43
CA ASP A 208 15.50 -14.42 19.09
C ASP A 208 16.07 -12.98 19.24
N PRO A 209 15.42 -11.96 18.67
CA PRO A 209 15.98 -10.61 18.66
C PRO A 209 16.05 -9.98 20.06
N SER A 210 15.42 -10.58 21.07
CA SER A 210 15.56 -10.19 22.48
C SER A 210 16.86 -10.68 23.13
N ILE A 211 17.54 -11.71 22.58
CA ILE A 211 18.85 -12.19 23.07
C ILE A 211 20.03 -11.63 22.26
N LEU A 212 19.78 -10.91 21.16
CA LEU A 212 20.84 -10.28 20.36
C LEU A 212 21.53 -9.15 21.13
N PRO A 213 22.83 -8.91 20.90
CA PRO A 213 23.52 -7.70 21.36
C PRO A 213 22.78 -6.44 20.95
N LEU A 214 22.55 -5.52 21.90
CA LEU A 214 21.94 -4.24 21.58
C LEU A 214 22.91 -3.38 20.75
N LEU A 215 22.39 -2.81 19.66
CA LEU A 215 23.13 -1.86 18.83
C LEU A 215 23.64 -0.68 19.67
N LYS A 216 24.94 -0.42 19.62
CA LYS A 216 25.57 0.66 20.36
C LYS A 216 25.40 1.98 19.60
N GLU A 217 24.51 2.83 20.09
CA GLU A 217 24.33 4.19 19.58
C GLU A 217 25.69 4.91 19.56
N THR A 218 26.08 5.42 18.38
CA THR A 218 27.31 6.19 18.21
C THR A 218 27.03 7.68 18.41
N GLN A 219 25.84 8.13 18.00
CA GLN A 219 25.34 9.48 18.21
C GLN A 219 23.82 9.52 18.07
N SER A 220 23.16 10.48 18.71
CA SER A 220 21.77 10.86 18.42
C SER A 220 21.60 12.38 18.37
N LEU A 221 20.49 12.82 17.78
CA LEU A 221 20.02 14.21 17.79
C LEU A 221 18.48 14.25 17.73
N VAL A 222 17.90 15.36 18.16
CA VAL A 222 16.44 15.62 18.05
C VAL A 222 16.18 16.48 16.81
N LEU A 223 15.17 16.12 16.02
CA LEU A 223 14.64 16.96 14.93
C LEU A 223 13.29 17.57 15.33
N PRO A 224 12.84 18.67 14.70
CA PRO A 224 11.50 19.22 14.93
C PRO A 224 10.42 18.19 14.53
N LYS A 225 9.30 18.13 15.27
CA LYS A 225 8.18 17.21 14.98
C LYS A 225 7.72 17.20 13.51
N SER A 226 7.73 18.36 12.84
CA SER A 226 7.34 18.47 11.42
C SER A 226 8.31 17.79 10.45
N ALA A 227 9.56 17.53 10.85
CA ALA A 227 10.52 16.75 10.06
C ALA A 227 10.22 15.24 10.01
N PHE A 228 9.24 14.78 10.79
CA PHE A 228 8.77 13.40 10.82
C PHE A 228 7.46 13.20 10.03
N ALA A 229 6.91 14.26 9.42
CA ALA A 229 5.77 14.13 8.50
C ALA A 229 6.18 13.52 7.13
N ASP A 230 7.44 13.68 6.76
CA ASP A 230 8.02 13.32 5.47
C ASP A 230 9.26 12.42 5.63
N PRO A 231 9.76 11.75 4.58
CA PRO A 231 10.92 10.86 4.68
C PRO A 231 12.23 11.57 5.04
N ILE A 232 12.93 11.03 6.03
CA ILE A 232 14.29 11.44 6.42
C ILE A 232 15.31 10.61 5.62
N VAL A 233 16.31 11.25 5.02
CA VAL A 233 17.40 10.58 4.28
C VAL A 233 18.75 10.85 4.95
N TYR A 234 19.63 9.84 4.99
CA TYR A 234 21.01 9.99 5.45
C TYR A 234 22.02 9.60 4.38
N LYS A 235 23.03 10.45 4.22
CA LYS A 235 24.05 10.36 3.17
C LYS A 235 25.33 11.06 3.64
N ASN A 236 26.46 10.35 3.64
CA ASN A 236 27.80 10.94 3.82
C ASN A 236 27.92 11.89 5.03
N GLY A 237 27.46 11.48 6.22
CA GLY A 237 27.48 12.32 7.43
C GLY A 237 26.35 13.36 7.54
N LEU A 238 25.50 13.49 6.53
CA LEU A 238 24.44 14.51 6.42
C LEU A 238 23.05 13.86 6.47
N LEU A 239 22.19 14.40 7.33
CA LEU A 239 20.74 14.21 7.26
C LEU A 239 20.13 15.22 6.30
N PHE A 240 19.14 14.78 5.53
CA PHE A 240 18.25 15.59 4.70
C PHE A 240 16.81 15.32 5.14
N TYR A 241 16.05 16.37 5.37
CA TYR A 241 14.67 16.30 5.86
C TYR A 241 13.88 17.55 5.47
N PHE A 242 12.56 17.49 5.65
CA PHE A 242 11.64 18.57 5.32
C PHE A 242 11.20 19.31 6.57
N VAL A 243 10.76 20.56 6.42
CA VAL A 243 9.96 21.24 7.44
C VAL A 243 8.73 21.80 6.76
N ASN A 244 7.60 21.14 7.00
CA ASN A 244 6.27 21.71 6.78
C ASN A 244 5.96 22.68 7.93
N HIS A 245 5.49 23.89 7.59
CA HIS A 245 5.17 24.96 8.55
C HIS A 245 3.74 24.90 9.10
N GLY A 246 2.88 23.99 8.58
CA GLY A 246 1.56 23.70 9.13
C GLY A 246 0.46 23.58 8.09
N GLU A 247 -0.77 23.36 8.56
CA GLU A 247 -1.97 23.34 7.71
C GLU A 247 -2.12 24.65 6.94
N ASN A 248 -2.43 24.56 5.65
CA ASN A 248 -2.48 25.69 4.71
C ASN A 248 -1.13 26.39 4.45
N SER A 249 0.01 25.84 4.88
CA SER A 249 1.31 26.33 4.40
C SER A 249 1.38 26.24 2.87
N THR A 250 1.89 27.29 2.23
CA THR A 250 2.20 27.31 0.80
C THR A 250 3.69 27.04 0.53
N SER A 251 4.46 26.64 1.54
CA SER A 251 5.85 26.25 1.40
C SER A 251 6.23 25.00 2.18
N LEU A 252 7.20 24.28 1.63
CA LEU A 252 7.88 23.15 2.25
C LEU A 252 9.38 23.41 2.20
N ASP A 253 10.04 23.44 3.36
CA ASP A 253 11.45 23.78 3.44
C ASP A 253 12.35 22.56 3.38
N PHE A 254 13.42 22.64 2.59
CA PHE A 254 14.44 21.61 2.48
C PHE A 254 15.59 21.91 3.45
N TRP A 255 15.89 20.99 4.34
CA TRP A 255 16.95 21.14 5.35
C TRP A 255 18.03 20.07 5.19
N ARG A 256 19.28 20.50 5.36
CA ARG A 256 20.47 19.66 5.49
C ARG A 256 21.04 19.83 6.89
N ARG A 257 21.48 18.76 7.53
CA ARG A 257 22.16 18.82 8.84
C ARG A 257 23.27 17.77 8.97
N PRO A 258 24.54 18.16 9.18
CA PRO A 258 25.55 17.22 9.66
C PRO A 258 25.26 16.82 11.11
N LEU A 259 25.50 15.55 11.47
CA LEU A 259 25.22 15.03 12.81
C LEU A 259 25.82 15.92 13.92
N ASN A 260 27.07 16.35 13.73
CA ASN A 260 27.82 17.24 14.63
C ASN A 260 27.81 18.71 14.17
N GLY A 261 26.63 19.28 13.87
CA GLY A 261 26.54 20.69 13.52
C GLY A 261 25.14 21.29 13.51
N GLN A 262 25.06 22.50 12.95
CA GLN A 262 23.82 23.26 12.79
C GLN A 262 23.02 22.77 11.58
N ALA A 263 21.70 22.97 11.64
CA ALA A 263 20.83 22.76 10.49
C ALA A 263 20.93 23.94 9.52
N GLU A 264 20.96 23.64 8.22
CA GLU A 264 21.02 24.59 7.12
C GLU A 264 19.76 24.43 6.26
N LYS A 265 19.01 25.52 6.05
CA LYS A 265 17.96 25.55 5.03
C LYS A 265 18.61 25.66 3.65
N ILE A 266 18.43 24.64 2.82
CA ILE A 266 19.01 24.55 1.48
C ILE A 266 18.01 24.90 0.36
N GLY A 267 16.76 25.23 0.70
CA GLY A 267 15.76 25.73 -0.22
C GLY A 267 14.34 25.57 0.29
N SER A 268 13.39 25.77 -0.63
CA SER A 268 11.97 25.53 -0.43
C SER A 268 11.32 25.09 -1.76
N ALA A 269 10.20 24.38 -1.67
CA ALA A 269 9.18 24.38 -2.71
C ALA A 269 8.09 25.40 -2.39
N GLU A 270 7.49 25.99 -3.42
CA GLU A 270 6.27 26.79 -3.34
C GLU A 270 5.08 25.97 -3.86
N ILE A 271 3.94 26.07 -3.16
CA ILE A 271 2.80 25.19 -3.34
C ILE A 271 1.57 26.05 -3.63
N ALA A 272 1.02 25.91 -4.84
CA ALA A 272 -0.03 26.80 -5.36
C ALA A 272 -1.36 26.70 -4.59
N ASP A 273 -1.76 25.49 -4.22
CA ASP A 273 -2.85 25.23 -3.27
C ASP A 273 -2.23 24.87 -1.92
N GLY A 274 -2.46 25.71 -0.89
CA GLY A 274 -1.89 25.50 0.45
C GLY A 274 -2.23 24.11 1.02
N ILE A 275 -1.27 23.50 1.74
CA ILE A 275 -1.30 22.09 2.14
C ILE A 275 -2.58 21.73 2.93
N LYS A 276 -3.52 21.02 2.28
CA LYS A 276 -4.82 20.57 2.86
C LYS A 276 -4.77 19.21 3.57
N MET A 277 -3.66 18.49 3.46
CA MET A 277 -3.38 17.24 4.15
C MET A 277 -1.98 17.35 4.77
N PRO A 278 -1.77 17.13 6.08
CA PRO A 278 -0.48 17.36 6.74
C PRO A 278 0.66 16.42 6.29
N ILE A 279 0.39 15.53 5.33
CA ILE A 279 1.35 14.63 4.67
C ILE A 279 1.29 14.95 3.18
N GLY A 280 2.39 15.44 2.61
CA GLY A 280 2.55 15.52 1.17
C GLY A 280 3.14 14.22 0.62
N TYR A 281 2.91 13.93 -0.66
CA TYR A 281 3.52 12.75 -1.30
C TYR A 281 4.94 13.11 -1.77
N HIS A 282 5.88 13.09 -0.82
CA HIS A 282 7.30 13.40 -1.03
C HIS A 282 8.14 12.12 -1.08
N TYR A 283 8.84 11.90 -2.19
CA TYR A 283 9.58 10.66 -2.45
C TYR A 283 11.08 10.91 -2.62
N PRO A 284 11.95 10.39 -1.73
CA PRO A 284 13.40 10.44 -1.90
C PRO A 284 13.88 9.44 -2.95
N TRP A 285 14.77 9.87 -3.84
CA TRP A 285 15.62 8.97 -4.62
C TRP A 285 17.09 9.25 -4.31
N LEU A 286 17.70 8.37 -3.51
CA LEU A 286 19.15 8.36 -3.27
C LEU A 286 19.80 7.41 -4.28
N LEU A 287 20.47 7.97 -5.28
CA LEU A 287 21.08 7.24 -6.39
C LEU A 287 22.41 6.57 -5.99
N SER A 288 22.85 5.62 -6.81
CA SER A 288 24.05 4.81 -6.54
C SER A 288 25.38 5.57 -6.60
N ASN A 289 25.43 6.71 -7.29
CA ASN A 289 26.54 7.67 -7.24
C ASN A 289 26.42 8.64 -6.04
N ASN A 290 25.54 8.32 -5.08
CA ASN A 290 25.14 9.12 -3.93
C ASN A 290 24.27 10.35 -4.24
N ASP A 291 23.93 10.71 -5.50
CA ASP A 291 23.07 11.88 -5.76
C ASP A 291 21.68 11.74 -5.12
N LEU A 292 21.12 12.85 -4.62
CA LEU A 292 19.84 12.83 -3.91
C LEU A 292 18.82 13.72 -4.62
N PHE A 293 17.69 13.13 -4.97
CA PHE A 293 16.53 13.82 -5.53
C PHE A 293 15.31 13.67 -4.63
N PHE A 294 14.37 14.59 -4.78
CA PHE A 294 13.04 14.47 -4.25
C PHE A 294 11.98 14.83 -5.29
N THR A 295 11.06 13.89 -5.52
CA THR A 295 9.76 14.19 -6.10
C THR A 295 8.89 14.83 -5.04
N SER A 296 8.28 15.97 -5.35
CA SER A 296 7.23 16.59 -4.56
C SER A 296 5.96 16.68 -5.38
N HIS A 297 4.90 16.00 -4.95
CA HIS A 297 3.59 16.01 -5.59
C HIS A 297 2.62 16.94 -4.85
N PHE A 298 2.02 17.87 -5.58
CA PHE A 298 1.14 18.92 -5.06
C PHE A 298 -0.25 18.83 -5.69
N GLY A 299 -1.25 18.44 -4.90
CA GLY A 299 -2.63 18.27 -5.35
C GLY A 299 -3.32 17.10 -4.66
N GLY A 300 -4.36 16.57 -5.30
CA GLY A 300 -4.97 15.30 -4.92
C GLY A 300 -4.30 14.13 -5.63
N ALA A 301 -4.37 12.92 -5.07
CA ALA A 301 -3.61 11.74 -5.51
C ALA A 301 -3.78 11.29 -6.99
N ILE A 302 -4.75 11.87 -7.73
CA ILE A 302 -4.97 11.66 -9.17
C ILE A 302 -4.72 12.94 -9.99
N MET A 303 -4.83 14.12 -9.36
CA MET A 303 -4.82 15.44 -10.00
C MET A 303 -3.92 16.40 -9.21
N GLY A 304 -2.69 16.58 -9.70
CA GLY A 304 -1.69 17.45 -9.08
C GLY A 304 -0.55 17.78 -10.05
N SER A 305 0.32 18.69 -9.64
CA SER A 305 1.60 18.96 -10.31
C SER A 305 2.73 18.23 -9.58
N GLU A 306 3.80 17.89 -10.29
CA GLU A 306 5.00 17.31 -9.67
C GLU A 306 6.25 18.10 -10.01
N GLN A 307 7.03 18.38 -8.98
CA GLN A 307 8.31 19.07 -9.08
C GLN A 307 9.42 18.16 -8.56
N GLN A 308 10.51 18.11 -9.33
CA GLN A 308 11.67 17.28 -9.05
C GLN A 308 12.83 18.17 -8.62
N TYR A 309 13.35 17.94 -7.42
CA TYR A 309 14.43 18.73 -6.83
C TYR A 309 15.68 17.89 -6.65
N PHE A 310 16.83 18.45 -7.00
CA PHE A 310 18.16 17.92 -6.67
C PHE A 310 18.69 18.58 -5.39
N LEU A 311 19.11 17.76 -4.42
CA LEU A 311 19.62 18.18 -3.12
C LEU A 311 21.12 17.82 -3.01
N PRO A 312 22.05 18.74 -3.33
CA PRO A 312 23.47 18.47 -3.28
C PRO A 312 24.00 18.33 -1.84
N ALA A 313 25.16 17.68 -1.70
CA ALA A 313 25.87 17.58 -0.42
C ALA A 313 26.36 18.95 0.10
N SER A 314 26.57 19.92 -0.79
CA SER A 314 26.99 21.29 -0.48
C SER A 314 26.23 22.30 -1.33
N GLY A 315 25.98 23.51 -0.81
CA GLY A 315 25.20 24.54 -1.49
C GLY A 315 23.69 24.31 -1.46
N GLN A 316 22.96 25.07 -2.27
CA GLN A 316 21.49 25.07 -2.29
C GLN A 316 20.90 23.98 -3.20
N SER A 317 19.69 23.55 -2.89
CA SER A 317 18.83 22.71 -3.72
C SER A 317 18.47 23.39 -5.05
N ARG A 318 18.07 22.59 -6.05
CA ARG A 318 17.71 23.09 -7.38
C ARG A 318 16.52 22.32 -7.94
N LEU A 319 15.52 23.03 -8.45
CA LEU A 319 14.46 22.46 -9.28
C LEU A 319 15.09 21.97 -10.60
N ILE A 320 14.90 20.70 -10.97
CA ILE A 320 15.41 20.10 -12.21
C ILE A 320 14.31 19.73 -13.21
N SER A 321 13.05 19.60 -12.78
CA SER A 321 11.92 19.33 -13.66
C SER A 321 10.59 19.78 -13.03
N ASN A 322 9.68 20.30 -13.87
CA ASN A 322 8.26 20.52 -13.57
C ASN A 322 7.36 19.40 -14.16
N GLN A 323 7.97 18.29 -14.55
CA GLN A 323 7.32 17.07 -15.02
C GLN A 323 7.75 15.90 -14.15
N ARG A 324 6.82 14.98 -13.88
CA ARG A 324 7.14 13.71 -13.22
C ARG A 324 8.09 12.89 -14.07
N LEU A 325 9.14 12.39 -13.44
CA LEU A 325 10.01 11.37 -14.00
C LEU A 325 9.54 10.00 -13.48
N SER A 326 9.69 8.94 -14.27
CA SER A 326 9.44 7.58 -13.77
C SER A 326 10.61 7.08 -12.92
N TRP A 327 11.84 7.41 -13.31
CA TRP A 327 13.07 6.98 -12.65
C TRP A 327 14.28 7.80 -13.14
N LEU A 328 15.38 7.78 -12.37
CA LEU A 328 16.68 8.34 -12.73
C LEU A 328 17.81 7.37 -12.35
N ILE A 329 18.84 7.24 -13.19
CA ILE A 329 20.05 6.44 -12.92
C ILE A 329 21.30 7.26 -13.30
N PRO A 330 22.37 7.30 -12.48
CA PRO A 330 23.55 8.09 -12.79
C PRO A 330 24.42 7.43 -13.87
N TRP A 331 24.91 8.23 -14.81
CA TRP A 331 25.86 7.82 -15.84
C TRP A 331 26.83 8.95 -16.15
N ARG A 332 28.10 8.77 -15.77
CA ARG A 332 29.17 9.77 -15.94
C ARG A 332 28.80 11.07 -15.21
N GLU A 333 28.72 12.19 -15.91
CA GLU A 333 28.32 13.51 -15.38
C GLU A 333 26.84 13.84 -15.72
N GLN A 334 26.05 12.82 -16.05
CA GLN A 334 24.65 12.92 -16.46
C GLN A 334 23.78 11.93 -15.67
N TRP A 335 22.47 12.09 -15.80
CA TRP A 335 21.49 11.13 -15.33
C TRP A 335 20.67 10.62 -16.52
N ILE A 336 20.51 9.32 -16.64
CA ILE A 336 19.58 8.68 -17.57
C ILE A 336 18.20 8.70 -16.93
N GLY A 337 17.16 9.00 -17.69
CA GLY A 337 15.79 8.90 -17.21
C GLY A 337 14.76 8.61 -18.28
N SER A 338 13.53 8.50 -17.81
CA SER A 338 12.30 8.45 -18.60
C SER A 338 11.22 9.23 -17.85
N TYR A 339 10.32 9.91 -18.55
CA TYR A 339 9.25 10.71 -17.93
C TYR A 339 8.14 9.80 -17.36
N PHE A 340 7.03 10.38 -16.89
CA PHE A 340 5.80 9.65 -16.55
C PHE A 340 4.59 10.38 -17.15
N SER A 341 3.65 9.63 -17.73
CA SER A 341 2.40 10.17 -18.27
C SER A 341 1.21 9.33 -17.80
N VAL A 342 0.11 10.01 -17.45
CA VAL A 342 -1.21 9.38 -17.22
C VAL A 342 -2.09 9.47 -18.48
N THR A 343 -1.83 10.45 -19.35
CA THR A 343 -2.72 10.81 -20.47
C THR A 343 -1.93 11.26 -21.69
N GLY A 344 -1.97 10.46 -22.76
CA GLY A 344 -1.29 10.76 -24.02
C GLY A 344 0.18 10.32 -24.07
N PRO A 345 0.77 10.26 -25.27
CA PRO A 345 1.96 9.48 -25.50
C PRO A 345 3.26 10.16 -25.06
N LEU A 346 4.00 9.41 -24.24
CA LEU A 346 5.46 9.36 -24.02
C LEU A 346 5.67 8.69 -22.64
N PRO A 347 6.78 7.96 -22.37
CA PRO A 347 8.11 8.38 -22.80
C PRO A 347 9.13 7.29 -23.21
N GLY A 348 9.88 7.63 -24.27
CA GLY A 348 11.20 7.07 -24.52
C GLY A 348 12.24 7.43 -23.44
N LEU A 349 13.51 7.51 -23.83
CA LEU A 349 14.65 7.65 -22.94
C LEU A 349 15.39 8.95 -23.16
N PHE A 350 15.92 9.54 -22.09
CA PHE A 350 16.69 10.77 -22.15
C PHE A 350 17.98 10.74 -21.32
N LEU A 351 18.89 11.65 -21.64
CA LEU A 351 20.04 12.05 -20.83
C LEU A 351 19.83 13.48 -20.32
N MET A 352 19.85 13.66 -19.00
CA MET A 352 19.79 14.96 -18.33
C MET A 352 21.19 15.33 -17.83
N ASN A 353 21.65 16.56 -18.09
CA ASN A 353 22.90 17.06 -17.49
C ASN A 353 22.66 17.59 -16.07
N GLN A 354 23.73 17.92 -15.35
CA GLN A 354 23.63 18.40 -13.97
C GLN A 354 22.76 19.67 -13.82
N GLN A 355 22.61 20.47 -14.88
CA GLN A 355 21.82 21.70 -14.90
C GLN A 355 20.31 21.43 -15.02
N GLY A 356 19.90 20.21 -15.41
CA GLY A 356 18.51 19.85 -15.69
C GLY A 356 18.13 19.95 -17.17
N GLU A 357 19.09 20.24 -18.06
CA GLU A 357 18.88 20.28 -19.50
C GLU A 357 18.85 18.85 -20.04
N VAL A 358 17.86 18.55 -20.90
CA VAL A 358 17.56 17.19 -21.36
C VAL A 358 17.85 17.02 -22.85
N LYS A 359 18.43 15.88 -23.20
CA LYS A 359 18.61 15.39 -24.57
C LYS A 359 17.99 13.99 -24.68
N ASP A 360 16.98 13.83 -25.52
CA ASP A 360 16.39 12.53 -25.81
C ASP A 360 17.38 11.61 -26.55
N ILE A 361 17.35 10.32 -26.21
CA ILE A 361 18.13 9.24 -26.85
C ILE A 361 17.24 8.15 -27.46
N ASP A 362 15.98 8.04 -27.00
CA ASP A 362 14.91 7.32 -27.67
C ASP A 362 13.64 8.18 -27.63
N SER A 363 12.92 8.30 -28.75
CA SER A 363 11.69 9.08 -28.88
C SER A 363 10.49 8.22 -29.34
N SER A 364 10.48 6.93 -28.98
CA SER A 364 9.38 6.02 -29.28
C SER A 364 8.20 6.19 -28.31
N ASP A 365 7.10 5.51 -28.60
CA ASP A 365 5.94 5.39 -27.72
C ASP A 365 6.09 4.26 -26.68
N GLN A 366 7.25 3.59 -26.61
CA GLN A 366 7.49 2.55 -25.61
C GLN A 366 7.56 3.14 -24.20
N ILE A 367 7.10 2.38 -23.21
CA ILE A 367 7.26 2.66 -21.78
C ILE A 367 8.50 1.91 -21.31
N PHE A 368 9.55 2.64 -20.95
CA PHE A 368 10.79 2.07 -20.41
C PHE A 368 10.73 1.96 -18.88
N SER A 369 11.17 0.82 -18.33
CA SER A 369 11.08 0.52 -16.90
C SER A 369 12.31 -0.22 -16.39
N VAL A 370 12.74 0.15 -15.19
CA VAL A 370 13.87 -0.39 -14.44
C VAL A 370 13.41 -0.92 -13.07
N PRO A 371 14.18 -1.77 -12.38
CA PRO A 371 13.81 -2.29 -11.06
C PRO A 371 14.08 -1.24 -9.97
N ASP A 372 13.48 -1.41 -8.79
CA ASP A 372 13.67 -0.50 -7.65
C ASP A 372 15.15 -0.37 -7.26
N ASP A 373 15.88 -1.49 -7.17
CA ASP A 373 17.35 -1.47 -7.18
C ASP A 373 17.87 -1.37 -8.62
N SER A 374 17.89 -0.14 -9.12
CA SER A 374 18.38 0.21 -10.45
C SER A 374 19.90 0.38 -10.52
N LYS A 375 20.64 0.21 -9.40
CA LYS A 375 22.07 0.53 -9.27
C LYS A 375 22.95 -0.09 -10.35
N TYR A 376 22.65 -1.32 -10.74
CA TYR A 376 23.45 -2.12 -11.67
C TYR A 376 22.84 -2.23 -13.07
N CYS A 377 21.75 -1.50 -13.34
CA CYS A 377 21.15 -1.40 -14.67
C CYS A 377 21.99 -0.57 -15.65
N VAL A 378 23.05 0.09 -15.20
CA VAL A 378 24.05 0.76 -16.05
C VAL A 378 25.42 0.15 -15.80
N GLN A 379 26.03 -0.41 -16.84
CA GLN A 379 27.36 -1.04 -16.78
C GLN A 379 28.26 -0.43 -17.86
N GLY A 380 29.14 0.48 -17.45
CA GLY A 380 30.01 1.23 -18.34
C GLY A 380 29.24 2.22 -19.23
N ASP A 381 29.01 1.86 -20.49
CA ASP A 381 28.22 2.63 -21.47
C ASP A 381 26.94 1.89 -21.90
N LEU A 382 26.57 0.82 -21.20
CA LEU A 382 25.42 -0.04 -21.52
C LEU A 382 24.32 0.14 -20.46
N LEU A 383 23.14 0.56 -20.89
CA LEU A 383 21.90 0.53 -20.11
C LEU A 383 21.17 -0.79 -20.35
N PHE A 384 20.70 -1.42 -19.28
CA PHE A 384 19.82 -2.59 -19.30
C PHE A 384 18.44 -2.15 -18.82
N VAL A 385 17.46 -2.21 -19.72
CA VAL A 385 16.13 -1.64 -19.52
C VAL A 385 15.06 -2.56 -20.09
N SER A 386 13.93 -2.68 -19.41
CA SER A 386 12.76 -3.37 -19.98
C SER A 386 11.83 -2.37 -20.67
N ALA A 387 11.22 -2.75 -21.78
CA ALA A 387 10.31 -1.87 -22.52
C ALA A 387 9.09 -2.62 -23.07
N LYS A 388 7.95 -1.91 -23.13
CA LYS A 388 6.65 -2.38 -23.63
C LYS A 388 5.91 -1.26 -24.35
N ASN A 389 4.99 -1.58 -25.26
CA ASN A 389 4.19 -0.57 -25.96
C ASN A 389 3.10 0.02 -25.06
N GLN A 390 2.73 1.29 -25.28
CA GLN A 390 1.67 1.97 -24.53
C GLN A 390 0.29 1.31 -24.62
N SER A 391 -0.02 0.65 -25.74
CA SER A 391 -1.26 -0.11 -25.94
C SER A 391 -1.34 -1.41 -25.12
N GLY A 392 -0.33 -1.70 -24.29
CA GLY A 392 -0.18 -2.93 -23.54
C GLY A 392 0.45 -4.06 -24.37
N GLY A 393 0.66 -5.22 -23.73
CA GLY A 393 1.23 -6.42 -24.36
C GLY A 393 2.63 -6.76 -23.88
N ARG A 394 3.43 -7.34 -24.78
CA ARG A 394 4.76 -7.93 -24.53
C ARG A 394 5.72 -6.91 -23.90
N GLN A 395 6.35 -7.30 -22.79
CA GLN A 395 7.48 -6.58 -22.20
C GLN A 395 8.77 -7.34 -22.53
N ASP A 396 9.72 -6.66 -23.17
CA ASP A 396 11.00 -7.25 -23.61
C ASP A 396 12.17 -6.58 -22.86
N LEU A 397 13.29 -7.30 -22.73
CA LEU A 397 14.51 -6.82 -22.10
C LEU A 397 15.50 -6.36 -23.17
N TYR A 398 16.03 -5.15 -23.03
CA TYR A 398 16.96 -4.53 -23.97
C TYR A 398 18.28 -4.12 -23.30
N GLN A 399 19.33 -4.14 -24.11
CA GLN A 399 20.62 -3.50 -23.88
C GLN A 399 20.72 -2.30 -24.83
N ILE A 400 21.04 -1.13 -24.32
CA ILE A 400 21.14 0.12 -25.08
C ILE A 400 22.53 0.73 -24.86
N ASN A 401 23.25 0.98 -25.95
CA ASN A 401 24.55 1.65 -25.90
C ASN A 401 24.33 3.18 -25.83
N LEU A 402 24.67 3.77 -24.69
CA LEU A 402 24.41 5.18 -24.35
C LEU A 402 25.28 6.18 -25.15
N LYS A 403 26.24 5.69 -25.95
CA LYS A 403 27.05 6.52 -26.85
C LYS A 403 26.59 6.49 -28.31
N THR A 404 25.97 5.40 -28.75
CA THR A 404 25.58 5.18 -30.16
C THR A 404 24.06 5.09 -30.35
N ASN A 405 23.30 5.00 -29.26
CA ASN A 405 21.87 4.69 -29.19
C ASN A 405 21.50 3.33 -29.81
N GLU A 406 22.46 2.45 -30.06
CA GLU A 406 22.21 1.10 -30.58
C GLU A 406 21.46 0.25 -29.55
N GLN A 407 20.34 -0.33 -29.96
CA GLN A 407 19.49 -1.18 -29.10
C GLN A 407 19.61 -2.66 -29.51
N LYS A 408 19.92 -3.53 -28.56
CA LYS A 408 19.97 -5.00 -28.71
C LYS A 408 18.93 -5.64 -27.79
N LYS A 409 18.00 -6.41 -28.33
CA LYS A 409 17.08 -7.24 -27.54
C LYS A 409 17.83 -8.40 -26.92
N LEU A 410 17.62 -8.63 -25.63
CA LEU A 410 18.29 -9.67 -24.84
C LEU A 410 17.34 -10.83 -24.50
N ALA A 411 16.15 -10.52 -24.00
CA ALA A 411 15.10 -11.48 -23.67
C ALA A 411 13.74 -10.94 -24.12
N PHE A 412 12.76 -11.82 -24.34
CA PHE A 412 11.44 -11.45 -24.88
C PHE A 412 10.31 -12.03 -24.04
N ASN A 413 9.25 -11.24 -23.83
CA ASN A 413 8.13 -11.51 -22.92
C ASN A 413 8.64 -11.89 -21.52
N ILE A 414 9.32 -10.96 -20.87
CA ILE A 414 9.69 -11.05 -19.45
C ILE A 414 8.54 -10.52 -18.57
N ASN A 415 8.46 -11.01 -17.33
CA ASN A 415 7.56 -10.44 -16.31
C ASN A 415 8.27 -9.38 -15.47
N GLN A 416 9.52 -9.65 -15.08
CA GLN A 416 10.38 -8.73 -14.34
C GLN A 416 11.85 -8.99 -14.70
N TYR A 417 12.72 -8.04 -14.35
CA TYR A 417 14.17 -8.24 -14.36
C TYR A 417 14.82 -7.53 -13.16
N LEU A 418 16.07 -7.89 -12.88
CA LEU A 418 16.93 -7.41 -11.81
C LEU A 418 18.38 -7.33 -12.35
N ALA A 419 19.27 -6.61 -11.66
CA ALA A 419 20.67 -6.54 -12.04
C ALA A 419 21.60 -6.56 -10.82
N ASP A 420 22.73 -7.24 -10.93
CA ASP A 420 23.88 -7.06 -10.03
C ASP A 420 25.14 -6.66 -10.82
N GLN A 421 26.25 -6.46 -10.11
CA GLN A 421 27.54 -6.02 -10.68
C GLN A 421 28.13 -6.95 -11.77
N ASN A 422 27.66 -8.19 -11.87
CA ASN A 422 28.19 -9.22 -12.77
C ASN A 422 27.16 -9.69 -13.82
N SER A 423 25.86 -9.55 -13.54
CA SER A 423 24.81 -10.21 -14.34
C SER A 423 23.45 -9.52 -14.27
N ILE A 424 22.66 -9.74 -15.32
CA ILE A 424 21.24 -9.38 -15.36
C ILE A 424 20.43 -10.64 -15.05
N TYR A 425 19.32 -10.54 -14.34
CA TYR A 425 18.45 -11.67 -14.01
C TYR A 425 17.02 -11.35 -14.43
N TYR A 426 16.25 -12.34 -14.87
CA TYR A 426 14.85 -12.12 -15.27
C TYR A 426 13.99 -13.36 -15.10
N THR A 427 12.67 -13.16 -15.04
CA THR A 427 11.68 -14.25 -15.21
C THR A 427 10.94 -14.03 -16.51
N ALA A 428 10.69 -15.10 -17.28
CA ALA A 428 9.78 -15.02 -18.41
C ALA A 428 8.34 -14.84 -17.91
N ASN A 429 7.50 -14.21 -18.72
CA ASN A 429 6.07 -14.03 -18.46
C ASN A 429 5.30 -15.31 -18.86
N GLN A 430 5.41 -16.29 -17.96
CA GLN A 430 4.80 -17.62 -18.01
C GLN A 430 4.68 -18.16 -16.58
N THR A 431 3.73 -19.07 -16.33
CA THR A 431 3.64 -19.81 -15.06
C THR A 431 4.93 -20.61 -14.81
N ASP A 432 5.31 -20.75 -13.54
CA ASP A 432 6.49 -21.51 -13.08
C ASP A 432 7.83 -21.10 -13.73
N SER A 433 7.94 -19.85 -14.20
CA SER A 433 9.19 -19.35 -14.77
C SER A 433 10.30 -19.31 -13.71
N PRO A 434 11.45 -19.96 -13.95
CA PRO A 434 12.60 -19.81 -13.05
C PRO A 434 13.20 -18.42 -13.18
N LEU A 435 14.04 -18.05 -12.20
CA LEU A 435 14.93 -16.93 -12.36
C LEU A 435 16.07 -17.36 -13.29
N TYR A 436 16.16 -16.72 -14.45
CA TYR A 436 17.29 -16.85 -15.38
C TYR A 436 18.40 -15.89 -14.98
N ARG A 437 19.66 -16.27 -15.19
CA ARG A 437 20.83 -15.39 -15.18
C ARG A 437 21.28 -15.17 -16.62
N LEU A 438 21.46 -13.91 -17.00
CA LEU A 438 21.95 -13.47 -18.30
C LEU A 438 23.32 -12.81 -18.16
N ASN A 439 24.26 -13.24 -18.99
CA ASN A 439 25.58 -12.64 -19.10
C ASN A 439 25.47 -11.34 -19.94
N PRO A 440 25.79 -10.15 -19.39
CA PRO A 440 25.59 -8.86 -20.07
C PRO A 440 26.50 -8.65 -21.29
N ALA A 441 27.63 -9.36 -21.37
CA ALA A 441 28.58 -9.25 -22.48
C ALA A 441 28.21 -10.15 -23.67
N THR A 442 27.79 -11.40 -23.42
CA THR A 442 27.38 -12.31 -24.51
C THR A 442 25.90 -12.12 -24.88
N GLY A 443 25.04 -11.82 -23.91
CA GLY A 443 23.58 -11.87 -24.04
C GLY A 443 23.00 -13.28 -23.97
N GLN A 444 23.77 -14.26 -23.47
CA GLN A 444 23.30 -15.64 -23.25
C GLN A 444 22.68 -15.78 -21.86
N SER A 445 21.61 -16.58 -21.77
CA SER A 445 20.91 -16.90 -20.53
C SER A 445 21.11 -18.36 -20.10
N GLU A 446 21.14 -18.58 -18.79
CA GLU A 446 21.06 -19.89 -18.15
C GLU A 446 20.00 -19.88 -17.03
N THR A 447 19.49 -21.04 -16.62
CA THR A 447 18.65 -21.16 -15.43
C THR A 447 19.50 -20.97 -14.18
N PHE A 448 19.16 -20.01 -13.32
CA PHE A 448 19.91 -19.73 -12.09
C PHE A 448 19.28 -20.39 -10.85
N ILE A 449 17.97 -20.21 -10.65
CA ILE A 449 17.23 -20.92 -9.61
C ILE A 449 15.73 -21.00 -9.96
N SER A 450 15.06 -22.11 -9.63
CA SER A 450 13.60 -22.19 -9.68
C SER A 450 12.99 -21.30 -8.60
N LEU A 451 11.92 -20.57 -8.92
CA LEU A 451 11.18 -19.80 -7.92
C LEU A 451 10.13 -20.70 -7.23
N PRO A 452 9.79 -20.44 -5.95
CA PRO A 452 8.71 -21.16 -5.29
C PRO A 452 7.36 -20.78 -5.92
N GLN A 453 6.39 -21.70 -5.90
CA GLN A 453 5.04 -21.47 -6.44
C GLN A 453 4.16 -20.56 -5.55
N LYS A 454 4.66 -20.10 -4.40
CA LYS A 454 3.97 -19.16 -3.51
C LYS A 454 4.32 -17.73 -3.87
N GLU A 455 3.36 -16.81 -3.74
CA GLU A 455 3.59 -15.39 -3.99
C GLU A 455 4.69 -14.81 -3.08
N TYR A 456 5.55 -13.99 -3.67
CA TYR A 456 6.61 -13.27 -2.99
C TYR A 456 6.44 -11.77 -3.23
N ARG A 457 6.70 -10.98 -2.18
CA ARG A 457 6.55 -9.53 -2.19
C ARG A 457 7.72 -8.81 -2.84
N SER A 458 8.90 -9.41 -2.79
CA SER A 458 10.12 -8.86 -3.35
C SER A 458 11.09 -9.98 -3.71
N LEU A 459 11.81 -9.77 -4.81
CA LEU A 459 12.94 -10.58 -5.25
C LEU A 459 14.07 -9.60 -5.55
N SER A 460 15.27 -9.88 -5.03
CA SER A 460 16.48 -9.09 -5.26
C SER A 460 17.65 -10.02 -5.55
N VAL A 461 18.70 -9.52 -6.20
CA VAL A 461 19.95 -10.28 -6.39
C VAL A 461 21.13 -9.39 -6.11
N TYR A 462 22.09 -9.88 -5.31
CA TYR A 462 23.33 -9.17 -5.04
C TYR A 462 24.51 -10.15 -5.09
N ASN A 463 25.49 -9.85 -5.95
CA ASN A 463 26.72 -10.64 -6.13
C ASN A 463 26.47 -12.15 -6.30
N GLY A 464 25.53 -12.53 -7.17
CA GLY A 464 25.17 -13.92 -7.41
C GLY A 464 24.37 -14.61 -6.29
N VAL A 465 23.90 -13.88 -5.27
CA VAL A 465 22.99 -14.37 -4.23
C VAL A 465 21.64 -13.67 -4.35
N ALA A 466 20.65 -14.41 -4.83
CA ALA A 466 19.26 -13.95 -4.83
C ALA A 466 18.66 -14.03 -3.43
N MET A 467 17.75 -13.10 -3.12
CA MET A 467 16.98 -13.07 -1.88
C MET A 467 15.52 -12.80 -2.17
N LEU A 468 14.65 -13.52 -1.46
CA LEU A 468 13.22 -13.57 -1.69
C LEU A 468 12.49 -13.23 -0.39
N VAL A 469 11.64 -12.22 -0.43
CA VAL A 469 10.68 -11.90 0.65
C VAL A 469 9.39 -12.63 0.32
N GLN A 470 9.23 -13.86 0.80
CA GLN A 470 8.00 -14.61 0.56
C GLN A 470 6.90 -14.11 1.51
N ILE A 471 5.70 -13.91 1.00
CA ILE A 471 4.56 -13.53 1.84
C ILE A 471 4.15 -14.77 2.64
N GLN A 472 4.46 -14.77 3.94
CA GLN A 472 3.58 -15.41 4.91
C GLN A 472 2.62 -14.35 5.47
N TYR A 473 1.89 -14.73 6.51
CA TYR A 473 0.47 -14.44 6.46
C TYR A 473 0.00 -13.31 7.39
N GLN A 474 0.83 -13.02 8.38
CA GLN A 474 0.95 -11.70 9.03
C GLN A 474 2.37 -11.12 8.91
N SER A 475 3.28 -11.88 8.32
CA SER A 475 4.70 -11.75 8.50
C SER A 475 5.40 -12.22 7.23
N SER A 476 6.55 -11.66 6.88
CA SER A 476 7.30 -12.13 5.71
C SER A 476 8.39 -13.08 6.13
N ASP A 477 8.63 -14.10 5.31
CA ASP A 477 9.84 -14.91 5.39
C ASP A 477 10.91 -14.33 4.48
N LEU A 478 12.15 -14.32 4.95
CA LEU A 478 13.30 -14.03 4.11
C LEU A 478 14.04 -15.31 3.74
N TYR A 479 14.20 -15.57 2.45
CA TYR A 479 15.00 -16.67 1.92
C TYR A 479 16.22 -16.13 1.16
N ARG A 480 17.32 -16.90 1.13
CA ARG A 480 18.45 -16.72 0.20
C ARG A 480 18.58 -17.91 -0.75
N SER A 481 19.08 -17.67 -1.96
CA SER A 481 19.59 -18.74 -2.83
C SER A 481 20.93 -19.25 -2.27
N TYR A 482 21.03 -20.56 -2.02
CA TYR A 482 22.27 -21.21 -1.59
C TYR A 482 22.36 -22.59 -2.27
N ASN A 483 23.48 -22.86 -2.94
CA ASN A 483 23.73 -24.10 -3.70
C ASN A 483 22.57 -24.53 -4.64
N GLY A 484 21.92 -23.55 -5.29
CA GLY A 484 20.80 -23.78 -6.21
C GLY A 484 19.44 -24.07 -5.54
N GLN A 485 19.33 -23.89 -4.22
CA GLN A 485 18.11 -24.09 -3.42
C GLN A 485 17.77 -22.83 -2.60
N TRP A 486 16.53 -22.72 -2.14
CA TRP A 486 16.10 -21.64 -1.25
C TRP A 486 16.28 -22.04 0.23
N GLN A 487 17.08 -21.26 0.96
CA GLN A 487 17.28 -21.42 2.40
C GLN A 487 16.56 -20.30 3.14
N ARG A 488 15.64 -20.66 4.06
CA ARG A 488 14.99 -19.71 4.99
C ARG A 488 16.05 -19.14 5.92
N LEU A 489 16.21 -17.82 5.93
CA LEU A 489 17.13 -17.10 6.80
C LEU A 489 16.44 -16.72 8.10
N VAL A 490 15.35 -15.97 7.97
CA VAL A 490 14.57 -15.48 9.10
C VAL A 490 13.08 -15.60 8.82
N ALA A 491 12.35 -16.07 9.83
CA ALA A 491 10.90 -16.06 9.94
C ALA A 491 10.42 -14.80 10.67
N ASP A 492 9.23 -14.36 10.31
CA ASP A 492 8.47 -13.30 10.98
C ASP A 492 9.06 -11.88 10.89
N ILE A 493 9.62 -11.52 9.72
CA ILE A 493 10.04 -10.13 9.45
C ILE A 493 8.87 -9.26 8.99
N ASP A 494 9.01 -7.96 9.23
CA ASP A 494 8.24 -6.94 8.52
C ASP A 494 8.72 -6.88 7.05
N TYR A 495 7.90 -6.32 6.15
CA TYR A 495 8.29 -6.14 4.75
C TYR A 495 9.37 -5.08 4.55
N ARG A 496 9.66 -4.25 5.57
CA ARG A 496 10.80 -3.33 5.59
C ARG A 496 12.12 -4.08 5.81
N CYS A 497 12.80 -4.39 4.70
CA CYS A 497 14.21 -4.80 4.67
C CYS A 497 15.05 -3.95 3.71
N GLN A 498 16.33 -3.74 4.02
CA GLN A 498 17.35 -3.13 3.15
C GLN A 498 18.64 -3.97 3.21
N ARG A 499 19.45 -3.99 2.15
CA ARG A 499 20.68 -4.80 2.06
C ARG A 499 21.76 -4.06 1.27
N ASN A 500 23.02 -4.34 1.59
CA ASN A 500 24.17 -3.98 0.77
C ASN A 500 25.22 -5.12 0.76
N ALA A 501 26.48 -4.81 0.44
CA ALA A 501 27.57 -5.77 0.35
C ALA A 501 27.87 -6.49 1.68
N GLU A 502 27.74 -5.80 2.80
CA GLU A 502 28.21 -6.23 4.12
C GLU A 502 27.05 -6.51 5.08
N HIS A 503 25.95 -5.77 4.95
CA HIS A 503 24.84 -5.77 5.91
C HIS A 503 23.49 -6.10 5.25
N LEU A 504 22.65 -6.80 6.01
CA LEU A 504 21.21 -6.92 5.81
C LEU A 504 20.54 -6.33 7.06
N VAL A 505 19.56 -5.45 6.89
CA VAL A 505 18.79 -4.87 8.00
C VAL A 505 17.30 -5.00 7.73
N TYR A 506 16.54 -5.46 8.73
CA TYR A 506 15.08 -5.60 8.63
C TYR A 506 14.39 -5.20 9.93
N ARG A 507 13.12 -4.78 9.82
CA ARG A 507 12.23 -4.63 10.98
C ARG A 507 11.59 -5.99 11.31
N ALA A 508 11.42 -6.30 12.59
CA ALA A 508 10.77 -7.50 13.09
C ALA A 508 9.97 -7.21 14.35
N THR A 509 9.01 -8.08 14.70
CA THR A 509 8.23 -7.97 15.94
C THR A 509 8.31 -9.28 16.71
N HIS A 510 8.71 -9.23 17.98
CA HIS A 510 8.83 -10.42 18.83
C HIS A 510 8.33 -10.13 20.24
N GLN A 511 7.44 -10.99 20.77
CA GLN A 511 6.81 -10.85 22.09
C GLN A 511 6.17 -9.45 22.33
N GLY A 512 5.55 -8.86 21.29
CA GLY A 512 4.94 -7.53 21.35
C GLY A 512 5.91 -6.35 21.38
N LYS A 513 7.22 -6.59 21.21
CA LYS A 513 8.24 -5.55 21.05
C LYS A 513 8.74 -5.50 19.61
N HIS A 514 9.17 -4.32 19.18
CA HIS A 514 9.62 -4.08 17.81
C HIS A 514 11.14 -3.96 17.76
N TYR A 515 11.73 -4.52 16.71
CA TYR A 515 13.18 -4.61 16.55
C TYR A 515 13.58 -4.15 15.16
N ILE A 516 14.74 -3.50 15.07
CA ILE A 516 15.48 -3.33 13.82
C ILE A 516 16.73 -4.20 13.98
N VAL A 517 16.76 -5.32 13.27
CA VAL A 517 17.78 -6.35 13.38
C VAL A 517 18.82 -6.15 12.28
N VAL A 518 20.08 -6.24 12.67
CA VAL A 518 21.23 -6.19 11.75
C VAL A 518 21.82 -7.59 11.64
N CYS A 519 21.95 -8.05 10.41
CA CYS A 519 22.63 -9.27 10.02
C CYS A 519 23.83 -8.94 9.13
N ALA A 520 24.79 -9.88 9.09
CA ALA A 520 25.74 -9.94 7.98
C ALA A 520 24.98 -10.13 6.65
N SER A 521 25.59 -9.78 5.52
CA SER A 521 24.99 -9.89 4.18
C SER A 521 24.66 -11.32 3.73
N ASP A 522 25.05 -12.34 4.51
CA ASP A 522 24.64 -13.73 4.34
C ASP A 522 23.31 -14.07 5.06
N GLY A 523 22.88 -13.26 6.03
CA GLY A 523 21.65 -13.42 6.81
C GLY A 523 21.82 -13.72 8.30
N ILE A 524 23.04 -14.02 8.79
CA ILE A 524 23.27 -14.30 10.21
C ILE A 524 23.12 -13.02 11.04
N ALA A 525 22.21 -13.04 12.03
CA ALA A 525 21.95 -11.91 12.92
C ALA A 525 23.11 -11.63 13.88
N GLN A 526 23.46 -10.35 14.03
CA GLN A 526 24.62 -9.87 14.78
C GLN A 526 24.23 -8.95 15.95
N ALA A 527 23.24 -8.07 15.73
CA ALA A 527 22.79 -7.10 16.72
C ALA A 527 21.34 -6.66 16.45
N ALA A 528 20.69 -6.02 17.42
CA ALA A 528 19.39 -5.40 17.24
C ALA A 528 19.25 -4.06 17.99
N PHE A 529 18.50 -3.13 17.41
CA PHE A 529 17.90 -2.03 18.16
C PHE A 529 16.49 -2.45 18.58
N ARG A 530 16.08 -2.15 19.82
CA ARG A 530 14.76 -2.48 20.36
C ARG A 530 13.95 -1.23 20.63
N SER A 531 12.73 -1.20 20.12
CA SER A 531 11.68 -0.24 20.43
C SER A 531 10.53 -0.92 21.19
N GLU A 532 9.91 -0.18 22.09
CA GLU A 532 8.70 -0.60 22.80
C GLU A 532 7.42 -0.24 22.00
N ASN A 533 7.54 0.49 20.88
CA ASN A 533 6.46 0.85 19.95
C ASN A 533 6.88 0.66 18.48
N GLN A 534 5.90 0.47 17.59
CA GLN A 534 6.10 0.30 16.14
C GLN A 534 6.60 1.56 15.41
N ASP A 535 6.63 2.70 16.11
CA ASP A 535 6.98 4.03 15.62
C ASP A 535 8.50 4.21 15.39
N VAL A 536 9.10 3.28 14.66
CA VAL A 536 10.49 3.29 14.19
C VAL A 536 10.64 2.72 12.77
N ASP A 537 11.49 3.37 11.99
CA ASP A 537 11.93 2.95 10.65
C ASP A 537 13.41 3.35 10.46
N PHE A 538 14.04 2.89 9.38
CA PHE A 538 15.49 2.95 9.23
C PHE A 538 15.96 3.20 7.79
N ALA A 539 17.23 3.62 7.66
CA ALA A 539 17.94 3.65 6.39
C ALA A 539 19.39 3.16 6.56
N LEU A 540 19.82 2.30 5.64
CA LEU A 540 21.14 1.67 5.58
C LEU A 540 21.95 2.27 4.42
N ASN A 541 23.09 2.87 4.70
CA ASN A 541 24.01 3.43 3.70
C ASN A 541 25.44 2.97 3.99
N GLY A 542 25.94 1.97 3.24
CA GLY A 542 27.19 1.29 3.57
C GLY A 542 27.15 0.69 4.99
N ASN A 543 28.13 1.04 5.83
CA ASN A 543 28.22 0.60 7.23
C ASN A 543 27.64 1.64 8.19
N GLU A 544 26.79 2.53 7.68
CA GLU A 544 26.07 3.54 8.44
C GLU A 544 24.58 3.18 8.47
N LEU A 545 24.04 2.99 9.68
CA LEU A 545 22.62 2.76 9.92
C LEU A 545 22.05 3.94 10.69
N ILE A 546 21.03 4.59 10.14
CA ILE A 546 20.17 5.50 10.90
C ILE A 546 18.86 4.83 11.28
N ILE A 547 18.41 5.09 12.50
CA ILE A 547 17.08 4.72 13.00
C ILE A 547 16.46 5.99 13.55
N TRP A 548 15.21 6.28 13.17
CA TRP A 548 14.48 7.42 13.71
C TRP A 548 13.20 6.96 14.40
N SER A 549 12.70 7.76 15.35
CA SER A 549 11.42 7.50 15.99
C SER A 549 10.51 8.72 16.01
N TRP A 550 9.28 8.53 15.57
CA TRP A 550 8.21 9.53 15.65
C TRP A 550 7.79 9.83 17.11
N GLN A 551 8.03 8.88 18.03
CA GLN A 551 7.63 9.00 19.43
C GLN A 551 8.52 9.99 20.21
N ASP A 552 9.85 9.80 20.15
CA ASP A 552 10.82 10.61 20.90
C ASP A 552 11.46 11.74 20.07
N GLN A 553 11.12 11.85 18.79
CA GLN A 553 11.66 12.81 17.82
C GLN A 553 13.19 12.72 17.63
N THR A 554 13.80 11.58 17.98
CA THR A 554 15.24 11.36 17.76
C THR A 554 15.53 10.74 16.39
N VAL A 555 16.70 11.10 15.87
CA VAL A 555 17.43 10.31 14.88
C VAL A 555 18.70 9.79 15.55
N ARG A 556 18.87 8.48 15.53
CA ARG A 556 19.99 7.72 16.10
C ARG A 556 20.88 7.20 14.98
N TYR A 557 22.19 7.35 15.15
CA TYR A 557 23.21 6.91 14.21
C TYR A 557 24.05 5.79 14.83
N PHE A 558 24.20 4.71 14.07
CA PHE A 558 24.95 3.52 14.41
C PHE A 558 25.97 3.25 13.32
N LYS A 559 27.21 2.98 13.71
CA LYS A 559 28.21 2.40 12.83
C LYS A 559 28.17 0.87 12.99
N LEU A 560 28.09 0.17 11.87
CA LEU A 560 28.09 -1.29 11.76
C LEU A 560 29.52 -1.83 11.52
#